data_AF-A0A316S9E5-F1
#
_entry.id   AF-A0A316S9E5-F1
#
_cell.length_a   1.000
_cell.length_b   1.000
_cell.length_c   1.000
_cell.angle_alpha   90.00
_cell.angle_beta   90.00
_cell.angle_gamma   90.00
#
_symmetry.space_group_name_H-M   'P 1'
#
loop_
_entity.id
_entity.type
_entity.pdbx_description
1 polymer ?
#
loop_
_entity_poly.entity_id
_entity_poly.type
_entity_poly.pdbx_seq_one_letter_code
_entity_poly.pdbx_strand_id
1 'polypeptide(L)'
;MKKYENFQAALRNLKDIYRYDEPYDNVVLTGLVALYEICFEQSWKAMKEILADEGVTEAATGSPKSILKAAFKAGMITDEQLWLEALATRNNVAHAYNSAIALQIVRDTKSKYYEMFCRLDEELAARI
;
A
#
# COMPACT_ATOMS: atom_id res chain seq x y z
N MET A 1 6.36 -3.25 -16.73
CA MET A 1 6.11 -1.81 -16.44
C MET A 1 6.84 -1.47 -15.15
N LYS A 2 7.63 -0.38 -15.12
CA LYS A 2 8.62 -0.16 -14.05
C LYS A 2 7.97 0.05 -12.67
N LYS A 3 6.82 0.73 -12.57
CA LYS A 3 6.18 0.93 -11.26
C LYS A 3 5.49 -0.32 -10.76
N TYR A 4 4.88 -1.09 -11.65
CA TYR A 4 4.32 -2.40 -11.30
C TYR A 4 5.39 -3.35 -10.74
N GLU A 5 6.55 -3.48 -11.40
CA GLU A 5 7.66 -4.32 -10.93
C GLU A 5 8.16 -3.91 -9.52
N ASN A 6 8.23 -2.61 -9.24
CA ASN A 6 8.59 -2.10 -7.91
C ASN A 6 7.52 -2.45 -6.86
N PHE A 7 6.24 -2.36 -7.21
CA PHE A 7 5.15 -2.75 -6.32
C PHE A 7 5.23 -4.25 -6.00
N GLN A 8 5.44 -5.11 -6.98
CA GLN A 8 5.61 -6.55 -6.75
C GLN A 8 6.80 -6.85 -5.82
N ALA A 9 7.92 -6.17 -6.01
CA ALA A 9 9.07 -6.30 -5.11
C ALA A 9 8.73 -5.86 -3.68
N ALA A 10 8.04 -4.72 -3.52
CA ALA A 10 7.63 -4.22 -2.22
C ALA A 10 6.60 -5.14 -1.53
N LEU A 11 5.66 -5.72 -2.28
CA LEU A 11 4.68 -6.67 -1.76
C LEU A 11 5.32 -7.98 -1.30
N ARG A 12 6.31 -8.49 -2.05
CA ARG A 12 7.11 -9.65 -1.63
C ARG A 12 7.85 -9.37 -0.33
N ASN A 13 8.48 -8.21 -0.19
CA ASN A 13 9.14 -7.81 1.05
C ASN A 13 8.14 -7.63 2.20
N LEU A 14 6.96 -7.06 1.93
CA LEU A 14 5.92 -6.91 2.95
C LEU A 14 5.44 -8.25 3.50
N LYS A 15 5.48 -9.33 2.72
CA LYS A 15 5.12 -10.68 3.20
C LYS A 15 5.97 -11.14 4.39
N ASP A 16 7.20 -10.64 4.52
CA ASP A 16 8.08 -10.99 5.65
C ASP A 16 7.51 -10.55 7.01
N ILE A 17 6.50 -9.67 7.06
CA ILE A 17 5.84 -9.28 8.33
C ILE A 17 5.28 -10.49 9.10
N TYR A 18 4.91 -11.57 8.41
CA TYR A 18 4.37 -12.78 9.03
C TYR A 18 5.44 -13.69 9.63
N ARG A 19 6.73 -13.37 9.46
CA ARG A 19 7.85 -14.09 10.08
C ARG A 19 8.14 -13.66 11.52
N TYR A 20 7.44 -12.63 12.00
CA TYR A 20 7.64 -12.00 13.30
C TYR A 20 6.34 -12.05 14.09
N ASP A 21 6.43 -12.31 15.39
CA ASP A 21 5.30 -12.28 16.32
C ASP A 21 5.56 -11.30 17.47
N GLU A 22 4.48 -10.85 18.12
CA GLU A 22 4.60 -10.00 19.30
C GLU A 22 5.17 -10.78 20.51
N PRO A 23 5.93 -10.11 21.40
CA PRO A 23 6.28 -8.68 21.39
C PRO A 23 7.45 -8.36 20.45
N TYR A 24 7.41 -7.18 19.83
CA TYR A 24 8.50 -6.67 18.98
C TYR A 24 9.43 -5.75 19.77
N ASP A 25 10.73 -5.82 19.50
CA ASP A 25 11.64 -4.74 19.88
C ASP A 25 11.46 -3.52 18.93
N ASN A 26 12.07 -2.40 19.30
CA ASN A 26 11.93 -1.15 18.55
C ASN A 26 12.45 -1.24 17.11
N VAL A 27 13.53 -1.97 16.86
CA VAL A 27 14.14 -2.10 15.52
C VAL A 27 13.25 -2.93 14.63
N VAL A 28 12.78 -4.08 15.13
CA VAL A 28 11.84 -4.95 14.42
C VAL A 28 10.55 -4.18 14.11
N LEU A 29 9.93 -3.55 15.12
CA LEU A 29 8.68 -2.81 14.93
C LEU A 29 8.83 -1.68 13.90
N THR A 30 9.92 -0.92 13.96
CA THR A 30 10.21 0.13 12.97
C THR A 30 10.35 -0.45 11.56
N GLY A 31 11.06 -1.57 11.40
CA GLY A 31 11.20 -2.25 10.11
C GLY A 31 9.87 -2.72 9.54
N LEU A 32 9.00 -3.30 10.37
CA LEU A 32 7.67 -3.76 9.96
C LEU A 32 6.78 -2.59 9.49
N VAL A 33 6.81 -1.45 10.19
CA VAL A 33 6.11 -0.23 9.77
C VAL A 33 6.66 0.29 8.44
N ALA A 34 7.98 0.27 8.25
CA ALA A 34 8.61 0.72 7.01
C ALA A 34 8.23 -0.16 5.81
N LEU A 35 8.12 -1.49 6.00
CA LEU A 35 7.64 -2.39 4.95
C LEU A 35 6.23 -2.01 4.46
N TYR A 36 5.33 -1.69 5.39
CA TYR A 36 3.99 -1.20 5.06
C TYR A 36 4.05 0.11 4.25
N GLU A 37 4.79 1.10 4.74
CA GLU A 37 4.91 2.41 4.09
C GLU A 37 5.45 2.29 2.66
N ILE A 38 6.50 1.49 2.46
CA ILE A 38 7.11 1.25 1.15
C ILE A 38 6.11 0.58 0.21
N CYS A 39 5.42 -0.47 0.67
CA CYS A 39 4.46 -1.20 -0.14
C CYS A 39 3.27 -0.31 -0.56
N PHE A 40 2.72 0.47 0.36
CA PHE A 40 1.69 1.45 0.04
C PHE A 40 2.19 2.48 -0.98
N GLU A 41 3.39 3.01 -0.79
CA GLU A 41 3.97 4.02 -1.69
C GLU A 41 4.18 3.50 -3.11
N GLN A 42 4.58 2.24 -3.27
CA GLN A 42 4.73 1.64 -4.59
C GLN A 42 3.38 1.28 -5.22
N SER A 43 2.39 0.84 -4.43
CA SER A 43 1.10 0.43 -4.96
C SER A 43 0.36 1.58 -5.64
N TRP A 44 0.28 2.76 -5.01
CA TRP A 44 -0.38 3.91 -5.64
C TRP A 44 0.40 4.46 -6.83
N LYS A 45 1.73 4.29 -6.87
CA LYS A 45 2.54 4.64 -8.04
C LYS A 45 2.33 3.67 -9.21
N ALA A 46 2.11 2.39 -8.94
CA ALA A 46 1.75 1.41 -9.96
C ALA A 46 0.36 1.72 -10.54
N MET A 47 -0.64 1.96 -9.68
CA MET A 47 -1.96 2.42 -10.12
C MET A 47 -1.87 3.69 -10.98
N LYS A 48 -1.05 4.66 -10.56
CA LYS A 48 -0.82 5.90 -11.31
C LYS A 48 -0.28 5.66 -12.72
N GLU A 49 0.70 4.78 -12.87
CA GLU A 49 1.33 4.46 -14.16
C GLU A 49 0.30 3.81 -15.10
N ILE A 50 -0.42 2.81 -14.63
CA ILE A 50 -1.41 2.07 -15.43
C ILE A 50 -2.59 2.95 -15.81
N LEU A 51 -3.13 3.74 -14.88
CA LEU A 51 -4.21 4.68 -15.18
C LEU A 51 -3.79 5.73 -16.22
N ALA A 52 -2.54 6.20 -16.17
CA ALA A 52 -2.03 7.13 -17.17
C ALA A 52 -1.93 6.47 -18.56
N ASP A 53 -1.49 5.22 -18.62
CA ASP A 53 -1.43 4.42 -19.86
C ASP A 53 -2.83 4.11 -20.43
N GLU A 54 -3.83 3.93 -19.56
CA GLU A 54 -5.26 3.80 -19.92
C GLU A 54 -5.90 5.13 -20.35
N GLY A 55 -5.16 6.25 -20.33
CA GLY A 55 -5.63 7.56 -20.76
C GLY A 55 -6.34 8.40 -19.70
N VAL A 56 -6.29 8.02 -18.42
CA VAL A 56 -6.83 8.82 -17.31
C VAL A 56 -5.91 10.00 -17.02
N THR A 57 -6.21 11.14 -17.64
CA THR A 57 -5.36 12.34 -17.60
C THR A 57 -5.10 12.87 -16.19
N GLU A 58 -6.06 12.73 -15.28
CA GLU A 58 -5.94 13.13 -13.87
C GLU A 58 -4.89 12.31 -13.13
N ALA A 59 -4.50 11.14 -13.66
CA ALA A 59 -3.47 10.32 -13.07
C ALA A 59 -2.07 10.93 -13.22
N ALA A 60 -1.77 11.67 -14.29
CA ALA A 60 -0.40 12.15 -14.56
C ALA A 60 0.18 13.01 -13.41
N THR A 61 -0.64 13.87 -12.80
CA THR A 61 -0.25 14.77 -11.70
C THR A 61 -0.95 14.44 -10.38
N GLY A 62 -1.70 13.35 -10.32
CA GLY A 62 -2.51 12.99 -9.17
C GLY A 62 -1.69 12.74 -7.90
N SER A 63 -2.18 13.31 -6.79
CA SER A 63 -1.82 12.93 -5.41
C SER A 63 -2.23 11.48 -5.10
N PRO A 64 -1.69 10.83 -4.06
CA PRO A 64 -2.11 9.48 -3.67
C PRO A 64 -3.63 9.36 -3.53
N LYS A 65 -4.27 10.32 -2.86
CA LYS A 65 -5.73 10.34 -2.68
C LYS A 65 -6.49 10.40 -4.00
N SER A 66 -6.07 11.25 -4.94
CA SER A 66 -6.74 11.34 -6.24
C SER A 66 -6.52 10.09 -7.10
N ILE A 67 -5.34 9.45 -7.00
CA ILE A 67 -5.08 8.20 -7.70
C ILE A 67 -5.97 7.08 -7.17
N LEU A 68 -6.13 6.94 -5.85
CA LEU A 68 -7.05 5.95 -5.27
C LEU A 68 -8.49 6.15 -5.76
N LYS A 69 -8.96 7.39 -5.80
CA LYS A 69 -10.30 7.71 -6.33
C LYS A 69 -10.45 7.37 -7.81
N ALA A 70 -9.42 7.64 -8.61
CA ALA A 70 -9.41 7.30 -10.02
C ALA A 70 -9.39 5.78 -10.24
N ALA A 71 -8.55 5.07 -9.49
CA ALA A 71 -8.48 3.61 -9.52
C ALA A 71 -9.83 2.97 -9.16
N PHE A 72 -10.52 3.50 -8.15
CA PHE A 72 -11.86 3.03 -7.79
C PHE A 72 -12.87 3.24 -8.92
N LYS A 73 -12.90 4.43 -9.52
CA LYS A 73 -13.77 4.73 -10.67
C LYS A 73 -13.48 3.86 -11.88
N ALA A 74 -12.22 3.49 -12.10
CA ALA A 74 -11.78 2.63 -13.19
C ALA A 74 -11.95 1.12 -12.89
N GLY A 75 -12.51 0.77 -11.72
CA GLY A 75 -12.70 -0.61 -11.29
C GLY A 75 -11.40 -1.34 -10.93
N MET A 76 -10.27 -0.64 -10.82
CA MET A 76 -8.96 -1.20 -10.47
C MET A 76 -8.85 -1.54 -8.97
N ILE A 77 -9.66 -0.89 -8.14
CA ILE A 77 -9.85 -1.26 -6.74
C ILE A 77 -11.35 -1.27 -6.45
N THR A 78 -11.80 -2.17 -5.57
CA THR A 78 -13.23 -2.37 -5.29
C THR A 78 -13.69 -1.79 -3.96
N ASP A 79 -12.77 -1.56 -3.01
CA ASP A 79 -13.08 -1.04 -1.67
C ASP A 79 -12.37 0.31 -1.46
N GLU A 80 -13.00 1.40 -1.90
CA GLU A 80 -12.43 2.75 -1.74
C GLU A 80 -12.15 3.10 -0.28
N GLN A 81 -13.04 2.70 0.63
CA GLN A 81 -12.94 3.06 2.04
C GLN A 81 -11.72 2.42 2.70
N LEU A 82 -11.46 1.14 2.43
CA LEU A 82 -10.27 0.44 2.92
C LEU A 82 -8.97 1.10 2.44
N TRP A 83 -8.93 1.51 1.17
CA TRP A 83 -7.77 2.20 0.61
C TRP A 83 -7.56 3.61 1.16
N LEU A 84 -8.64 4.34 1.43
CA LEU A 84 -8.58 5.65 2.09
C LEU A 84 -8.16 5.53 3.56
N GLU A 85 -8.57 4.46 4.26
CA GLU A 85 -8.05 4.13 5.59
C GLU A 85 -6.55 3.82 5.54
N ALA A 86 -6.10 2.99 4.59
CA ALA A 86 -4.68 2.70 4.41
C ALA A 86 -3.87 3.99 4.15
N LEU A 87 -4.40 4.91 3.32
CA LEU A 87 -3.77 6.22 3.13
C LEU A 87 -3.66 7.01 4.44
N ALA A 88 -4.71 7.02 5.27
CA ALA A 88 -4.68 7.67 6.57
C ALA A 88 -3.66 7.01 7.51
N THR A 89 -3.58 5.68 7.54
CA THR A 89 -2.57 4.94 8.30
C THR A 89 -1.15 5.28 7.83
N ARG A 90 -0.93 5.37 6.51
CA ARG A 90 0.37 5.77 5.94
C ARG A 90 0.76 7.18 6.37
N ASN A 91 -0.18 8.12 6.41
CA ASN A 91 0.09 9.47 6.91
C ASN A 91 0.49 9.48 8.40
N ASN A 92 0.01 8.50 9.19
CA ASN A 92 0.36 8.35 10.60
C ASN A 92 1.73 7.68 10.85
N VAL A 93 2.41 7.15 9.82
CA VAL A 93 3.75 6.54 9.96
C VAL A 93 4.76 7.52 10.55
N ALA A 94 4.65 8.82 10.25
CA ALA A 94 5.49 9.87 10.84
C ALA A 94 5.39 9.95 12.38
N HIS A 95 4.32 9.39 12.96
CA HIS A 95 4.08 9.33 14.40
C HIS A 95 4.44 7.95 15.01
N ALA A 96 5.04 7.04 14.24
CA ALA A 96 5.39 5.68 14.68
C ALA A 96 6.52 5.62 15.73
N TYR A 97 7.12 6.75 16.12
CA TYR A 97 7.94 6.81 17.35
C TYR A 97 7.12 6.49 18.61
N ASN A 98 5.80 6.63 18.56
CA ASN A 98 4.89 6.09 19.57
C ASN A 98 4.64 4.60 19.27
N SER A 99 5.09 3.73 20.17
CA SER A 99 5.00 2.28 20.01
C SER A 99 3.56 1.77 19.84
N ALA A 100 2.57 2.42 20.45
CA ALA A 100 1.17 2.03 20.28
C ALA A 100 0.67 2.29 18.84
N ILE A 101 1.10 3.41 18.24
CA ILE A 101 0.78 3.74 16.84
C ILE A 101 1.46 2.74 15.91
N ALA A 102 2.76 2.51 16.10
CA ALA A 102 3.52 1.57 15.28
C ALA A 102 2.93 0.14 15.36
N LEU A 103 2.56 -0.30 16.56
CA LEU A 103 1.93 -1.60 16.78
C LEU A 103 0.59 -1.71 16.05
N GLN A 104 -0.24 -0.66 16.11
CA GLN A 104 -1.51 -0.65 15.39
C GLN A 104 -1.31 -0.72 13.88
N ILE A 105 -0.33 0.01 13.33
CA ILE A 105 0.01 -0.05 11.90
C ILE A 105 0.36 -1.49 11.49
N VAL A 106 1.21 -2.19 12.26
CA VAL A 106 1.61 -3.56 11.94
C VAL A 106 0.44 -4.54 12.05
N ARG A 107 -0.39 -4.42 13.09
CA ARG A 107 -1.60 -5.25 13.26
C ARG A 107 -2.57 -5.07 12.10
N ASP A 108 -2.89 -3.83 11.76
CA ASP A 108 -3.72 -3.48 10.61
C ASP A 108 -3.13 -4.01 9.30
N THR A 109 -1.81 -3.92 9.15
CA THR A 109 -1.13 -4.42 7.95
C THR A 109 -1.30 -5.92 7.80
N LYS A 110 -1.12 -6.68 8.88
CA LYS A 110 -1.34 -8.13 8.90
C LYS A 110 -2.81 -8.51 8.71
N SER A 111 -3.74 -7.79 9.32
CA SER A 111 -5.16 -8.20 9.34
C SER A 111 -5.95 -7.74 8.11
N LYS A 112 -5.58 -6.62 7.48
CA LYS A 112 -6.33 -6.04 6.36
C LYS A 112 -5.49 -5.63 5.16
N TYR A 113 -4.37 -4.93 5.36
CA TYR A 113 -3.70 -4.27 4.22
C TYR A 113 -2.88 -5.21 3.33
N TYR A 114 -2.28 -6.26 3.89
CA TYR A 114 -1.53 -7.23 3.07
C TYR A 114 -2.43 -7.88 2.01
N GLU A 115 -3.58 -8.40 2.43
CA GLU A 115 -4.59 -8.98 1.55
C GLU A 115 -5.12 -7.96 0.53
N MET A 116 -5.35 -6.71 0.97
CA MET A 116 -5.73 -5.61 0.07
C MET A 116 -4.70 -5.39 -1.05
N PHE A 117 -3.39 -5.45 -0.74
CA PHE A 117 -2.34 -5.32 -1.75
C PHE A 117 -2.26 -6.55 -2.66
N CYS A 118 -2.48 -7.76 -2.15
CA CYS A 118 -2.53 -8.97 -2.98
C CYS A 118 -3.62 -8.89 -4.04
N ARG A 119 -4.83 -8.43 -3.68
CA ARG A 119 -5.91 -8.24 -4.65
C ARG A 119 -5.59 -7.20 -5.72
N LEU A 120 -4.88 -6.14 -5.35
CA LEU A 120 -4.38 -5.18 -6.33
C LEU A 120 -3.37 -5.82 -7.28
N ASP A 121 -2.42 -6.61 -6.78
CA ASP A 121 -1.44 -7.31 -7.63
C ASP A 121 -2.12 -8.19 -8.68
N GLU A 122 -3.13 -8.96 -8.28
CA GLU A 122 -3.95 -9.78 -9.18
C GLU A 122 -4.67 -8.94 -10.26
N GLU A 123 -5.30 -7.84 -9.85
CA GLU A 123 -6.00 -6.94 -10.77
C GLU A 123 -5.05 -6.24 -11.75
N LEU A 124 -3.89 -5.77 -11.27
CA LEU A 124 -2.90 -5.12 -12.13
C LEU A 124 -2.27 -6.13 -13.10
N ALA A 125 -2.05 -7.37 -12.68
CA ALA A 125 -1.55 -8.43 -13.56
C ALA A 125 -2.49 -8.71 -14.75
N ALA A 126 -3.80 -8.52 -14.56
CA ALA A 126 -4.80 -8.73 -15.61
C ALA A 126 -4.91 -7.56 -16.60
N ARG A 127 -4.37 -6.38 -16.26
CA ARG A 127 -4.44 -5.14 -17.07
C ARG A 127 -3.20 -4.87 -17.93
N ILE A 128 -2.12 -5.62 -17.69
CA ILE A 128 -0.82 -5.48 -18.38
C ILE A 128 -0.68 -6.60 -19.40
#